data_AF-A0A350JNB5-F1
#
_entry.id   AF-A0A350JNB5-F1
#
_cell.length_a   1.000
_cell.length_b   1.000
_cell.length_c   1.000
_cell.angle_alpha   90.00
_cell.angle_beta   90.00
_cell.angle_gamma   90.00
#
_symmetry.space_group_name_H-M   'P 1'
#
loop_
_entity.id
_entity.type
_entity.pdbx_description
1 polymer ?
#
loop_
_entity_poly.entity_id
_entity_poly.type
_entity_poly.pdbx_seq_one_letter_code
_entity_poly.pdbx_strand_id
1 'polypeptide(L)' 'MAIKPSNSTIMKKLSLIFGLAVAMMSCSTCYECSEEVIIYSGSTPTDTSITTEELCTADASVITEREAAGADCKSI' A
#
# COMPACT_ATOMS: atom_id res chain seq x y z
N MET A 1 -48.29 -20.41 -3.33
CA MET A 1 -48.71 -19.04 -2.99
C MET A 1 -48.57 -18.83 -1.50
N ALA A 2 -47.63 -18.01 -1.06
CA ALA A 2 -47.72 -17.17 0.12
C ALA A 2 -46.53 -16.19 0.05
N ILE A 3 -46.84 -14.90 0.00
CA ILE A 3 -45.87 -13.81 -0.04
C ILE A 3 -46.02 -13.06 1.30
N LYS A 4 -44.88 -12.54 1.78
CA LYS A 4 -44.71 -11.28 2.54
C LYS A 4 -44.62 -11.36 4.09
N PRO A 5 -44.02 -10.34 4.74
CA PRO A 5 -42.72 -10.43 5.43
C PRO A 5 -42.82 -9.93 6.89
N SER A 6 -41.73 -9.94 7.65
CA SER A 6 -41.59 -8.96 8.74
C SER A 6 -40.12 -8.73 9.12
N ASN A 7 -39.84 -7.45 9.29
CA ASN A 7 -38.57 -6.77 9.48
C ASN A 7 -38.13 -6.82 10.96
N SER A 8 -36.84 -7.02 11.27
CA SER A 8 -36.26 -6.54 12.53
C SER A 8 -34.73 -6.46 12.45
N THR A 9 -34.27 -5.24 12.18
CA THR A 9 -33.06 -4.55 12.68
C THR A 9 -32.20 -5.33 13.67
N ILE A 10 -30.87 -5.38 13.42
CA ILE A 10 -29.77 -5.05 14.36
C ILE A 10 -28.41 -5.23 13.63
N MET A 11 -27.72 -4.11 13.42
CA MET A 11 -26.29 -4.05 13.08
C MET A 11 -25.44 -4.50 14.28
N LYS A 12 -24.20 -4.94 13.97
CA LYS A 12 -23.08 -5.36 14.83
C LYS A 12 -22.94 -6.87 14.92
N LYS A 13 -22.11 -7.43 14.03
CA LYS A 13 -20.94 -8.24 14.42
C LYS A 13 -19.84 -8.04 13.38
N LEU A 14 -18.88 -7.21 13.77
CA LEU A 14 -17.55 -7.06 13.20
C LEU A 14 -16.91 -8.46 13.14
N SER A 15 -16.68 -9.01 11.96
CA SER A 15 -15.86 -10.20 11.78
C SER A 15 -15.63 -10.46 10.31
N LEU A 16 -14.43 -10.97 10.02
CA LEU A 16 -13.86 -11.25 8.70
C LEU A 16 -13.27 -9.96 8.12
N ILE A 17 -11.97 -9.78 7.94
CA ILE A 17 -10.96 -10.73 7.45
C ILE A 17 -9.59 -10.27 8.01
N PHE A 18 -9.03 -11.00 8.98
CA PHE A 18 -7.62 -10.90 9.36
C PHE A 18 -6.93 -12.05 8.63
N GLY A 19 -6.36 -11.77 7.46
CA GLY A 19 -5.95 -12.85 6.56
C GLY A 19 -5.25 -12.37 5.30
N LEU A 20 -4.21 -11.56 5.46
CA LEU A 20 -3.11 -11.32 4.50
C LEU A 20 -2.12 -10.45 5.29
N ALA A 21 -0.89 -10.83 5.62
CA ALA A 21 0.04 -11.68 4.92
C ALA A 21 0.94 -12.40 5.93
N VAL A 22 0.81 -13.72 6.04
CA VAL A 22 1.86 -14.60 6.57
C VAL A 22 2.46 -15.28 5.34
N ALA A 23 3.25 -14.53 4.57
CA ALA A 23 3.83 -15.08 3.35
C ALA A 23 5.21 -14.50 3.04
N MET A 24 6.10 -14.30 4.01
CA MET A 24 7.54 -14.15 3.73
C MET A 24 8.39 -14.69 4.90
N MET A 25 8.62 -16.00 4.93
CA MET A 25 9.84 -16.58 5.52
C MET A 25 10.89 -16.82 4.42
N SER A 26 10.96 -15.93 3.44
CA SER A 26 12.10 -15.77 2.55
C SER A 26 13.00 -14.69 3.16
N CYS A 27 14.33 -14.79 3.02
CA CYS A 27 15.26 -13.73 3.40
C CYS A 27 15.05 -12.48 2.54
N SER A 28 13.89 -11.83 2.66
CA SER A 28 13.60 -10.57 1.98
C SER A 28 14.45 -9.49 2.59
N THR A 29 15.20 -8.78 1.75
CA THR A 29 15.85 -7.53 2.17
C THR A 29 14.77 -6.46 2.20
N CYS A 30 14.71 -5.71 3.30
CA CYS A 30 13.81 -4.57 3.41
C CYS A 30 14.52 -3.33 2.89
N TYR A 31 13.80 -2.54 2.10
CA TYR A 31 14.27 -1.30 1.52
C TYR A 31 13.32 -0.17 1.93
N GLU A 32 13.89 0.96 2.33
CA GLU A 32 13.18 2.22 2.41
C GLU A 32 13.38 2.93 1.07
N CYS A 33 12.31 3.02 0.27
CA CYS A 33 12.30 3.71 -1.00
C CYS A 33 11.67 5.09 -0.82
N SER A 34 12.37 6.12 -1.27
CA SER A 34 11.92 7.50 -1.20
C SER A 34 11.74 8.10 -2.59
N GLU A 35 10.67 8.86 -2.80
CA GLU A 35 10.43 9.57 -4.05
C GLU A 35 10.04 11.03 -3.79
N GLU A 36 10.52 11.92 -4.65
CA GLU A 36 10.13 13.32 -4.64
C GLU A 36 8.85 13.50 -5.47
N VAL A 37 7.77 13.88 -4.78
CA VAL A 37 6.49 14.20 -5.41
C VAL A 37 6.35 15.71 -5.48
N ILE A 38 6.16 16.22 -6.70
CA ILE A 38 5.88 17.64 -6.91
C ILE A 38 4.41 17.91 -6.55
N ILE A 39 4.19 18.83 -5.62
CA ILE A 39 2.87 19.29 -5.22
C ILE A 39 2.45 20.45 -6.12
N TYR A 40 1.30 20.30 -6.78
CA TYR A 40 0.75 21.31 -7.67
C TYR A 40 -0.44 22.04 -7.05
N SER A 41 -0.51 23.35 -7.29
CA SER A 41 -1.71 24.16 -7.10
C SER A 41 -2.25 24.54 -8.49
N GLY A 42 -3.24 23.78 -8.97
CA GLY A 42 -3.66 23.85 -10.37
C GLY A 42 -2.57 23.30 -11.31
N SER A 43 -2.13 24.10 -12.28
CA SER A 43 -1.05 23.74 -13.21
C SER A 43 0.35 24.20 -12.75
N THR A 44 0.46 24.83 -11.58
CA THR A 44 1.71 25.44 -11.10
C THR A 44 2.33 24.58 -10.01
N PRO A 45 3.60 24.13 -10.15
CA PRO A 45 4.31 23.46 -9.06
C PRO A 45 4.52 24.46 -7.92
N THR A 46 4.08 24.10 -6.72
CA THR A 46 4.07 24.98 -5.54
C THR A 46 5.03 24.48 -4.45
N ASP A 47 5.25 23.17 -4.37
CA ASP A 47 6.14 22.56 -3.38
C ASP A 47 6.63 21.19 -3.84
N THR A 48 7.55 20.59 -3.09
CA THR A 48 8.04 19.21 -3.26
C THR A 48 7.95 18.48 -1.93
N SER A 49 7.40 17.27 -1.94
CA SER A 49 7.30 16.41 -0.76
C SER A 49 8.02 15.10 -1.00
N ILE A 50 8.79 14.66 -0.01
CA ILE A 50 9.43 13.35 -0.04
C ILE A 50 8.45 12.34 0.57
N THR A 51 8.07 11.35 -0.21
CA THR A 51 7.27 10.22 0.26
C THR A 51 8.18 9.01 0.42
N THR A 52 8.08 8.31 1.55
CA THR A 52 8.83 7.09 1.83
C THR A 52 7.90 5.88 1.93
N GLU A 53 8.30 4.78 1.31
CA GLU A 53 7.61 3.49 1.33
C GLU A 53 8.60 2.41 1.77
N GLU A 54 8.19 1.56 2.72
CA GLU A 54 8.97 0.39 3.12
C GLU A 54 8.55 -0.83 2.28
N LEU A 55 9.52 -1.45 1.62
CA LEU A 55 9.31 -2.60 0.77
C LEU A 55 10.30 -3.72 1.10
N CYS A 56 9.78 -4.81 1.66
CA CYS A 56 10.55 -6.03 1.86
C CYS A 56 10.33 -6.99 0.69
N THR A 57 11.39 -7.25 -0.07
CA THR A 57 11.36 -8.16 -1.22
C THR A 57 12.62 -9.02 -1.27
N ALA A 58 12.48 -10.26 -1.71
CA ALA A 58 13.62 -11.11 -2.06
C ALA A 58 14.00 -10.95 -3.55
N ASP A 59 13.17 -10.26 -4.34
CA ASP A 59 13.40 -9.99 -5.75
C ASP A 59 14.02 -8.61 -5.93
N ALA A 60 15.28 -8.60 -6.37
CA ALA A 60 16.03 -7.37 -6.62
C ALA A 60 15.50 -6.58 -7.83
N SER A 61 14.79 -7.22 -8.78
CA SER A 61 14.25 -6.51 -9.95
C SER A 61 13.21 -5.48 -9.55
N VAL A 62 12.45 -5.75 -8.50
CA VAL A 62 11.44 -4.83 -7.97
C VAL A 62 12.07 -3.52 -7.51
N ILE A 63 13.25 -3.59 -6.86
CA ILE A 63 13.98 -2.38 -6.44
C ILE A 63 14.55 -1.65 -7.65
N THR A 64 15.17 -2.37 -8.59
CA THR A 64 15.68 -1.77 -9.83
C THR A 64 14.58 -1.08 -10.64
N GLU A 65 13.37 -1.63 -10.69
CA GLU A 65 12.22 -0.99 -11.35
C GLU A 65 11.78 0.29 -10.65
N ARG A 66 11.77 0.31 -9.31
CA ARG A 66 11.47 1.51 -8.52
C ARG A 66 12.54 2.59 -8.69
N GLU A 67 13.82 2.21 -8.71
CA GLU A 67 14.93 3.12 -8.98
C GLU A 67 14.89 3.67 -10.40
N ALA A 68 14.54 2.84 -11.39
CA ALA A 68 14.35 3.28 -12.77
C ALA A 68 13.15 4.24 -12.93
N ALA A 69 12.14 4.15 -12.05
CA ALA A 69 11.03 5.08 -11.98
C ALA A 69 11.39 6.40 -11.27
N GLY A 70 12.58 6.51 -10.68
CA GLY A 70 13.06 7.72 -10.01
C GLY A 70 13.00 7.70 -8.48
N ALA A 71 12.66 6.55 -7.86
CA ALA A 71 12.77 6.39 -6.41
C ALA A 71 14.23 6.14 -5.99
N ASP A 72 14.64 6.62 -4.81
CA ASP A 72 15.91 6.26 -4.18
C ASP A 72 15.65 5.20 -3.11
N CYS A 73 16.14 3.99 -3.33
CA CYS A 73 15.87 2.83 -2.48
C CYS A 73 17.11 2.42 -1.69
N LYS A 74 17.00 2.38 -0.35
CA LYS A 74 18.09 1.99 0.54
C LYS A 74 17.71 0.82 1.41
N SER A 75 18.58 -0.20 1.49
CA SER A 75 18.37 -1.33 2.38
C SER A 75 18.39 -0.90 3.85
N ILE A 76 17.46 -1.40 4.66
CA ILE A 76 17.30 -1.12 6.10
C ILE A 76 17.33 -2.39 6.95
#